data_AF-A0A7V6KTB7-F1
#
_entry.id   AF-A0A7V6KTB7-F1
#
_cell.length_a   1.000
_cell.length_b   1.000
_cell.length_c   1.000
_cell.angle_alpha   90.00
_cell.angle_beta   90.00
_cell.angle_gamma   90.00
#
_symmetry.space_group_name_H-M   'P 1'
#
loop_
_entity.id
_entity.type
_entity.pdbx_description
1 polymer ?
#
loop_
_entity_poly.entity_id
_entity_poly.type
_entity_poly.pdbx_seq_one_letter_code
_entity_poly.pdbx_strand_id
1 'polypeptide(L)' 'MNNFALIGAAGYVAPRHFKAIKETGNQVVSILDKSDSVGIIDSFFPDASFFNETERFDRHLYKL' A
#
# COMPACT_ATOMS: atom_id res chain seq x y z
N MET A 1 10.09 -1.93 -13.53
CA MET A 1 10.07 -1.54 -12.11
C MET A 1 9.03 -0.44 -12.00
N ASN A 2 7.85 -0.76 -11.49
CA ASN A 2 6.73 0.18 -11.38
C ASN A 2 6.38 0.41 -9.91
N ASN A 3 5.88 1.61 -9.63
CA ASN A 3 5.35 1.98 -8.32
C ASN A 3 3.83 1.77 -8.31
N PHE A 4 3.33 1.16 -7.24
CA PHE A 4 1.92 0.90 -7.01
C PHE A 4 1.45 1.62 -5.75
N ALA A 5 0.22 2.09 -5.78
CA ALA A 5 -0.52 2.49 -4.60
C ALA A 5 -1.74 1.56 -4.44
N LEU A 6 -2.11 1.23 -3.21
CA LEU A 6 -3.15 0.23 -2.93
C LEU A 6 -4.22 0.78 -1.98
N ILE A 7 -5.49 0.57 -2.33
CA ILE A 7 -6.64 0.95 -1.49
C ILE A 7 -7.29 -0.34 -0.98
N GLY A 8 -7.66 -0.37 0.30
CA GLY A 8 -8.17 -1.58 0.97
C GLY A 8 -7.06 -2.47 1.52
N ALA A 9 -5.97 -1.87 1.99
CA ALA A 9 -4.75 -2.56 2.41
C ALA A 9 -4.89 -3.40 3.70
N ALA A 10 -5.90 -3.16 4.53
CA ALA A 10 -6.23 -4.00 5.70
C ALA A 10 -7.19 -5.15 5.34
N GLY A 11 -7.65 -5.21 4.09
CA GLY A 11 -8.60 -6.21 3.63
C GLY A 11 -8.00 -7.62 3.57
N TYR A 12 -8.86 -8.63 3.69
CA TYR A 12 -8.49 -10.05 3.63
C TYR A 12 -7.68 -10.43 2.38
N VAL A 13 -7.96 -9.79 1.23
CA VAL A 13 -7.29 -10.07 -0.05
C VAL A 13 -5.99 -9.28 -0.24
N ALA A 14 -5.76 -8.22 0.55
CA ALA A 14 -4.60 -7.33 0.37
C ALA A 14 -3.23 -8.04 0.38
N PRO A 15 -2.96 -9.03 1.25
CA PRO A 15 -1.70 -9.78 1.22
C PRO A 15 -1.42 -10.49 -0.11
N ARG A 16 -2.48 -10.90 -0.85
CA ARG A 16 -2.34 -11.52 -2.17
C ARG A 16 -1.83 -10.51 -3.20
N HIS A 17 -2.33 -9.27 -3.13
CA HIS A 17 -1.84 -8.18 -3.98
C HIS A 17 -0.41 -7.80 -3.62
N PHE A 18 -0.08 -7.68 -2.34
CA PHE A 18 1.29 -7.38 -1.92
C PHE A 18 2.28 -8.42 -2.44
N LYS A 19 1.94 -9.70 -2.31
CA LYS A 19 2.74 -10.81 -2.83
C LYS A 19 2.91 -10.72 -4.35
N ALA A 20 1.82 -10.52 -5.11
CA ALA A 20 1.90 -10.43 -6.56
C ALA A 20 2.78 -9.25 -7.05
N ILE A 21 2.68 -8.09 -6.40
CA ILE A 21 3.50 -6.92 -6.72
C ILE A 21 4.98 -7.20 -6.40
N LYS A 22 5.27 -7.84 -5.25
CA LYS A 22 6.63 -8.19 -4.84
C LYS A 22 7.26 -9.24 -5.76
N GLU A 23 6.52 -10.29 -6.10
CA GLU A 23 6.99 -11.38 -6.98
C GLU A 23 7.24 -10.91 -8.42
N THR A 24 6.53 -9.88 -8.87
CA THR A 24 6.77 -9.25 -10.17
C THR A 24 7.87 -8.18 -10.15
N GLY A 25 8.58 -8.02 -9.02
CA GLY A 25 9.68 -7.07 -8.89
C GLY A 25 9.24 -5.62 -8.94
N ASN A 26 8.06 -5.31 -8.42
CA ASN A 26 7.51 -3.94 -8.33
C ASN A 26 7.46 -3.49 -6.87
N GLN A 27 7.13 -2.22 -6.64
CA GLN A 27 7.09 -1.60 -5.31
C GLN A 27 5.70 -1.07 -4.97
N VAL A 28 5.27 -1.27 -3.72
CA VAL A 28 4.13 -0.52 -3.16
C VAL A 28 4.69 0.68 -2.40
N VAL A 29 4.36 1.89 -2.84
CA VAL A 29 4.87 3.14 -2.24
C VAL A 29 3.90 3.76 -1.27
N SER A 30 2.60 3.49 -1.42
CA SER A 30 1.56 4.04 -0.56
C SER A 30 0.36 3.10 -0.44
N ILE A 31 -0.25 3.08 0.74
CA ILE A 31 -1.49 2.34 0.99
C ILE A 31 -2.53 3.20 1.70
N LEU A 32 -3.81 2.91 1.42
CA LEU A 32 -4.98 3.53 2.01
C LEU A 32 -5.91 2.47 2.58
N ASP A 33 -6.29 2.61 3.85
CA ASP A 33 -7.40 1.86 4.45
C ASP A 33 -7.97 2.62 5.64
N LYS A 34 -9.27 2.47 5.91
CA LYS A 34 -9.89 3.06 7.10
C LYS A 34 -9.39 2.39 8.39
N SER A 35 -9.04 1.12 8.31
CA SER A 35 -8.47 0.36 9.42
C SER A 35 -6.95 0.50 9.44
N ASP A 36 -6.38 0.63 10.64
CA ASP A 36 -4.92 0.67 10.87
C ASP A 36 -4.31 -0.74 11.04
N SER A 37 -5.11 -1.79 10.92
CA SER A 37 -4.67 -3.19 11.00
C SER A 37 -3.94 -3.65 9.73
N VAL A 38 -2.89 -2.93 9.34
CA VAL A 38 -2.14 -3.11 8.07
C VAL A 38 -0.74 -3.69 8.26
N GLY A 39 -0.34 -4.07 9.48
CA GLY A 39 1.05 -4.47 9.79
C GLY A 39 1.62 -5.65 8.99
N ILE A 40 0.78 -6.43 8.30
CA ILE A 40 1.24 -7.43 7.33
C ILE A 40 2.09 -6.82 6.21
N ILE A 41 1.85 -5.55 5.85
CA ILE A 41 2.59 -4.87 4.78
C ILE A 41 4.08 -4.77 5.07
N ASP A 42 4.50 -4.69 6.33
CA ASP A 42 5.91 -4.55 6.71
C ASP A 42 6.76 -5.77 6.28
N SER A 43 6.14 -6.94 6.15
CA SER A 43 6.80 -8.14 5.60
C SER A 43 7.02 -8.08 4.08
N PHE A 44 6.32 -7.17 3.39
CA PHE A 44 6.38 -7.00 1.94
C PHE A 44 7.12 -5.72 1.54
N PHE A 45 6.65 -4.58 2.05
CA PHE A 45 7.04 -3.20 1.69
C PHE A 45 7.10 -2.31 2.94
N PRO A 46 8.16 -2.41 3.76
CA PRO A 46 8.28 -1.67 5.02
C PRO A 46 8.37 -0.15 4.85
N ASP A 47 8.71 0.33 3.64
CA ASP A 47 8.83 1.76 3.33
C ASP A 47 7.54 2.38 2.77
N ALA A 48 6.46 1.60 2.66
CA ALA A 48 5.18 2.08 2.13
C ALA A 48 4.53 3.07 3.09
N SER A 49 4.14 4.24 2.59
CA SER A 49 3.41 5.24 3.39
C SER A 49 1.95 4.82 3.60
N PHE A 50 1.49 4.80 4.86
CA PHE A 50 0.10 4.49 5.19
C PHE A 50 -0.74 5.75 5.40
N PHE A 51 -1.98 5.70 4.91
CA PHE A 51 -2.98 6.74 5.07
C PHE A 51 -4.32 6.13 5.49
N ASN A 52 -5.00 6.77 6.42
CA ASN A 52 -6.38 6.46 6.83
C ASN A 52 -7.42 7.43 6.24
N GLU A 53 -6.95 8.56 5.71
CA GLU A 53 -7.74 9.63 5.10
C GLU A 53 -7.45 9.68 3.59
N THR A 54 -8.51 9.68 2.77
CA THR A 54 -8.36 9.64 1.31
C THR A 54 -7.72 10.91 0.77
N GLU A 55 -7.99 12.05 1.41
CA GLU A 55 -7.47 13.37 1.03
C GLU A 55 -5.95 13.48 1.24
N ARG A 56 -5.42 12.85 2.30
CA ARG A 56 -3.97 12.80 2.54
C ARG A 56 -3.29 11.86 1.57
N PHE A 57 -3.91 10.72 1.29
CA PHE A 57 -3.44 9.76 0.30
C PHE A 57 -3.36 10.41 -1.09
N ASP A 58 -4.43 11.03 -1.56
CA ASP A 58 -4.49 11.74 -2.85
C ASP A 58 -3.42 12.84 -2.96
N ARG A 59 -3.29 13.68 -1.91
CA ARG A 59 -2.25 14.71 -1.86
C ARG A 59 -0.84 14.14 -1.91
N HIS A 60 -0.59 13.00 -1.28
CA HIS A 60 0.71 12.34 -1.33
C HIS A 60 1.00 11.84 -2.73
N LEU A 61 0.04 11.16 -3.37
CA LEU A 61 0.19 10.68 -4.75
C LEU A 61 0.44 11.81 -5.75
N TYR A 62 -0.18 12.98 -5.57
CA TYR A 62 0.06 14.14 -6.43
C TYR A 62 1.50 14.70 -6.35
N LYS A 63 2.21 14.45 -5.24
CA LYS A 63 3.56 14.97 -5.02
C LYS A 63 4.68 14.01 -5.44
N LEU A 64 4.35 12.75 -5.70
CA LEU A 64 5.29 11.71 -6.17
C LEU A 64 5.56 11.87 -7.67
#